data_AF-A0A2T3L2U5-F1
#
_entry.id   AF-A0A2T3L2U5-F1
#
_cell.length_a   1.000
_cell.length_b   1.000
_cell.length_c   1.000
_cell.angle_alpha   90.00
_cell.angle_beta   90.00
_cell.angle_gamma   90.00
#
_symmetry.space_group_name_H-M   'P 1'
#
loop_
_entity.id
_entity.type
_entity.pdbx_description
1 polymer ?
#
loop_
_entity_poly.entity_id
_entity_poly.type
_entity_poly.pdbx_seq_one_letter_code
_entity_poly.pdbx_strand_id
1 'polypeptide(L)'
;MVSSKFTGNYIFRKFECGLSKYETSELCFKSVRTITRWDGGQDIPPECKRLMRMYTGREVGISESWIGWRITKENLISPNGLSISSNKVLTGTAILEIGAEQDSYNLSLIMKTARALRNTLKN
;
A
#
# COMPACT_ATOMS: atom_id res chain seq x y z
N MET A 1 -5.74 -15.78 -41.24
CA MET A 1 -6.27 -15.46 -39.89
C MET A 1 -5.11 -15.50 -38.90
N VAL A 2 -4.57 -14.35 -38.49
CA VAL A 2 -3.52 -14.33 -37.44
C VAL A 2 -4.24 -14.39 -36.09
N SER A 3 -4.23 -15.55 -35.46
CA SER A 3 -4.63 -15.69 -34.05
C SER A 3 -3.65 -14.87 -33.22
N SER A 4 -4.05 -13.67 -32.78
CA SER A 4 -3.27 -12.91 -31.80
C SER A 4 -3.36 -13.66 -30.47
N LYS A 5 -2.49 -14.66 -30.27
CA LYS A 5 -2.35 -15.32 -28.98
C LYS A 5 -1.98 -14.25 -27.97
N PHE A 6 -2.91 -13.93 -27.07
CA PHE A 6 -2.60 -13.10 -25.92
C PHE A 6 -1.42 -13.74 -25.17
N THR A 7 -0.30 -13.02 -25.09
CA THR A 7 0.87 -13.51 -24.36
C THR A 7 0.65 -13.28 -22.87
N GLY A 8 1.32 -14.06 -22.03
CA GLY A 8 1.31 -13.82 -20.58
C GLY A 8 1.72 -12.40 -20.22
N ASN A 9 2.64 -11.80 -21.00
CA ASN A 9 3.09 -10.42 -20.81
C ASN A 9 2.02 -9.38 -21.16
N TYR A 10 1.27 -9.58 -22.25
CA TYR A 10 0.13 -8.71 -22.57
C TYR A 10 -0.92 -8.79 -21.47
N ILE A 11 -1.23 -10.00 -21.00
CA ILE A 11 -2.20 -10.21 -19.91
C ILE A 11 -1.73 -9.51 -18.64
N PHE A 12 -0.47 -9.74 -18.26
CA PHE A 12 0.16 -9.11 -17.12
C PHE A 12 0.10 -7.58 -17.19
N ARG A 13 0.56 -6.96 -18.28
CA ARG A 13 0.60 -5.49 -18.37
C ARG A 13 -0.81 -4.88 -18.41
N LYS A 14 -1.69 -5.43 -19.25
CA LYS A 14 -2.99 -4.82 -19.58
C LYS A 14 -4.10 -5.16 -18.60
N PHE A 15 -4.18 -6.41 -18.13
CA PHE A 15 -5.27 -6.87 -17.25
C PHE A 15 -4.83 -6.98 -15.81
N GLU A 16 -3.61 -7.45 -15.54
CA GLU A 16 -3.12 -7.47 -14.16
C GLU A 16 -2.73 -6.05 -13.72
N CYS A 17 -1.74 -5.45 -14.34
CA CYS A 17 -1.27 -4.12 -13.99
C CYS A 17 -2.21 -3.00 -14.47
N GLY A 18 -3.10 -3.25 -15.43
CA GLY A 18 -4.02 -2.21 -15.91
C GLY A 18 -3.34 -1.06 -16.66
N LEU A 19 -2.06 -1.19 -17.02
CA LEU A 19 -1.27 -0.13 -17.64
C LEU A 19 -1.49 -0.09 -19.16
N SER A 20 -1.39 1.10 -19.75
CA SER A 20 -1.20 1.27 -21.19
C SER A 20 0.27 1.02 -21.57
N LYS A 21 0.54 0.88 -22.88
CA LYS A 21 1.92 0.71 -23.37
C LYS A 21 2.77 1.96 -23.10
N TYR A 22 2.14 3.15 -23.12
CA TYR A 22 2.79 4.43 -22.87
C TYR A 22 3.12 4.61 -21.38
N GLU A 23 2.16 4.36 -20.48
CA GLU A 23 2.44 4.42 -19.04
C GLU A 23 3.55 3.43 -18.64
N THR A 24 3.54 2.24 -19.25
CA THR A 24 4.60 1.24 -19.01
C THR A 24 5.95 1.70 -19.56
N SER A 25 5.99 2.41 -20.69
CA SER A 25 7.24 2.92 -21.26
C SER A 25 7.88 3.97 -20.36
N GLU A 26 7.07 4.91 -19.86
CA GLU A 26 7.52 5.93 -18.91
C GLU A 26 7.99 5.28 -17.60
N LEU A 27 7.19 4.38 -17.03
CA LEU A 27 7.50 3.71 -15.76
C LEU A 27 8.79 2.88 -15.81
N CYS A 28 9.03 2.19 -16.93
CA CYS A 28 10.18 1.28 -17.07
C CYS A 28 11.40 1.93 -17.73
N PHE A 29 11.31 3.21 -18.11
CA PHE A 29 12.33 3.92 -18.89
C PHE A 29 12.74 3.15 -20.16
N LYS A 30 11.76 2.64 -20.91
CA LYS A 30 11.96 1.90 -22.18
C LYS A 30 11.11 2.50 -23.29
N SER A 31 11.44 2.22 -24.55
CA SER A 31 10.60 2.66 -25.67
C SER A 31 9.30 1.87 -25.78
N VAL A 32 8.23 2.50 -26.29
CA VAL A 32 6.94 1.84 -26.60
C VAL A 32 7.11 0.63 -27.53
N ARG A 33 8.12 0.66 -28.41
CA ARG A 33 8.51 -0.48 -29.26
C ARG A 33 8.98 -1.66 -28.43
N THR A 34 9.77 -1.41 -27.38
CA THR A 34 10.22 -2.45 -26.43
C THR A 34 9.02 -3.05 -25.71
N ILE A 35 8.10 -2.21 -25.22
CA ILE A 35 6.86 -2.67 -24.56
C ILE A 35 6.01 -3.52 -25.51
N THR A 36 5.91 -3.13 -26.78
CA THR A 36 5.18 -3.90 -27.79
C THR A 36 5.82 -5.25 -28.07
N ARG A 37 7.15 -5.35 -28.03
CA ARG A 37 7.84 -6.65 -28.15
C ARG A 37 7.64 -7.52 -26.92
N TRP A 38 7.59 -6.93 -25.72
CA TRP A 38 7.23 -7.64 -24.50
C TRP A 38 5.83 -8.24 -24.56
N ASP A 39 4.84 -7.43 -24.97
CA ASP A 39 3.48 -7.91 -25.25
C ASP A 39 3.45 -8.98 -26.36
N GLY A 40 4.43 -8.97 -27.26
CA GLY A 40 4.65 -9.98 -28.29
C GLY A 40 5.30 -11.28 -27.79
N GLY A 41 5.65 -11.37 -26.50
CA GLY A 41 6.19 -12.57 -25.86
C GLY A 41 7.68 -12.49 -25.52
N GLN A 42 8.36 -11.38 -25.83
CA GLN A 42 9.72 -11.17 -25.35
C GLN A 42 9.75 -11.00 -23.83
N ASP A 43 10.75 -11.55 -23.15
CA ASP A 43 10.89 -11.43 -21.71
C ASP A 43 10.93 -9.97 -21.23
N ILE A 44 10.12 -9.69 -20.22
CA ILE A 44 10.16 -8.43 -19.46
C ILE A 44 11.21 -8.60 -18.36
N PRO A 45 12.19 -7.69 -18.24
CA PRO A 45 13.15 -7.69 -17.14
C PRO A 45 12.45 -7.74 -15.77
N PRO A 46 12.96 -8.51 -14.80
CA PRO A 46 12.32 -8.69 -13.50
C PRO A 46 12.11 -7.37 -12.76
N GLU A 47 13.03 -6.41 -12.90
CA GLU A 47 12.93 -5.06 -12.33
C GLU A 47 11.73 -4.30 -12.90
N CYS A 48 11.51 -4.41 -14.21
CA CYS A 48 10.35 -3.78 -14.86
C CYS A 48 9.03 -4.44 -14.44
N LYS A 49 8.98 -5.78 -14.30
CA LYS A 49 7.78 -6.46 -13.76
C LYS A 49 7.50 -6.02 -12.33
N ARG A 50 8.53 -5.86 -11.51
CA ARG A 50 8.41 -5.39 -10.13
C ARG A 50 7.90 -3.94 -10.07
N LEU A 51 8.48 -3.03 -10.85
CA LEU A 51 8.03 -1.64 -10.96
C LEU A 51 6.55 -1.56 -11.36
N MET A 52 6.12 -2.33 -12.35
CA MET A 52 4.71 -2.40 -12.77
C MET A 52 3.79 -2.87 -11.63
N ARG A 53 4.20 -3.84 -10.81
CA ARG A 53 3.42 -4.28 -9.64
C ARG A 53 3.38 -3.22 -8.54
N MET A 54 4.52 -2.61 -8.21
CA MET A 54 4.59 -1.56 -7.19
C MET A 54 3.75 -0.34 -7.57
N TYR A 55 3.89 0.16 -8.80
CA TYR A 55 3.15 1.33 -9.29
C TYR A 55 1.62 1.11 -9.26
N THR A 56 1.18 -0.12 -9.50
CA THR A 56 -0.24 -0.48 -9.53
C THR A 56 -0.79 -0.83 -8.16
N GLY A 57 0.00 -0.61 -7.11
CA GLY A 57 -0.36 -0.90 -5.73
C GLY A 57 -0.31 -2.39 -5.39
N ARG A 58 0.07 -3.29 -6.30
CA ARG A 58 0.06 -4.74 -6.04
C ARG A 58 1.17 -5.21 -5.09
N GLU A 59 2.10 -4.35 -4.71
CA GLU A 59 3.11 -4.60 -3.66
C GLU A 59 3.23 -3.33 -2.79
N VAL A 60 3.14 -3.47 -1.46
CA VAL A 60 3.07 -2.33 -0.51
C VAL A 60 4.44 -2.00 0.11
N GLY A 61 5.29 -3.00 0.32
CA GLY A 61 6.61 -2.84 0.92
C GLY A 61 7.56 -3.98 0.55
N ILE A 62 8.85 -3.79 0.85
CA ILE A 62 9.92 -4.72 0.45
C ILE A 62 10.22 -5.76 1.54
N SER A 63 9.93 -5.46 2.81
CA SER A 63 10.17 -6.39 3.91
C SER A 63 9.17 -7.54 3.95
N GLU A 64 9.55 -8.64 4.62
CA GLU A 64 8.71 -9.84 4.74
C GLU A 64 7.32 -9.56 5.32
N SER A 65 7.20 -8.58 6.21
CA SER A 65 5.94 -8.14 6.81
C SER A 65 4.91 -7.60 5.80
N TRP A 66 5.37 -7.17 4.62
CA TRP A 66 4.52 -6.64 3.55
C TRP A 66 4.25 -7.65 2.42
N ILE A 67 4.80 -8.87 2.51
CA ILE A 67 4.54 -9.92 1.52
C ILE A 67 3.05 -10.25 1.50
N GLY A 68 2.44 -10.26 0.31
CA GLY A 68 1.03 -10.57 0.10
C GLY A 68 0.07 -9.39 0.33
N TRP A 69 0.56 -8.27 0.85
CA TRP A 69 -0.21 -7.03 0.94
C TRP A 69 -0.36 -6.38 -0.43
N ARG A 70 -1.54 -5.84 -0.72
CA ARG A 70 -1.87 -5.19 -2.00
C ARG A 70 -2.72 -3.96 -1.76
N ILE A 71 -2.35 -2.83 -2.32
CA ILE A 71 -3.20 -1.65 -2.49
C ILE A 71 -4.10 -1.84 -3.72
N THR A 72 -5.38 -1.58 -3.53
CA THR A 72 -6.36 -1.37 -4.60
C THR A 72 -6.69 0.12 -4.67
N LYS A 73 -7.51 0.54 -5.64
CA LYS A 73 -7.87 1.95 -5.81
C LYS A 73 -8.42 2.62 -4.54
N GLU A 74 -9.07 1.87 -3.66
CA GLU A 74 -9.73 2.42 -2.46
C GLU A 74 -9.27 1.79 -1.14
N ASN A 75 -8.70 0.58 -1.16
CA ASN A 75 -8.44 -0.19 0.05
C ASN A 75 -7.06 -0.84 0.03
N LEU A 76 -6.48 -0.98 1.22
CA LEU A 76 -5.36 -1.87 1.49
C LEU A 76 -5.89 -3.29 1.74
N ILE A 77 -5.40 -4.25 0.98
CA ILE A 77 -5.77 -5.67 1.07
C ILE A 77 -4.64 -6.41 1.78
N SER A 78 -4.98 -7.07 2.87
CA SER A 78 -4.01 -7.91 3.58
C SER A 78 -3.79 -9.27 2.89
N PRO A 79 -2.77 -10.05 3.28
CA PRO A 79 -2.45 -11.33 2.64
C PRO A 79 -3.60 -12.36 2.69
N ASN A 80 -4.46 -12.28 3.70
CA ASN A 80 -5.64 -13.15 3.83
C ASN A 80 -6.86 -12.66 3.01
N GLY A 81 -6.73 -11.55 2.27
CA GLY A 81 -7.79 -10.97 1.46
C GLY A 81 -8.67 -9.94 2.17
N LEU A 82 -8.43 -9.64 3.46
CA LEU A 82 -9.18 -8.61 4.17
C LEU A 82 -8.98 -7.23 3.52
N SER A 83 -10.09 -6.56 3.18
CA SER A 83 -10.11 -5.19 2.68
C SER A 83 -10.17 -4.16 3.81
N ILE A 84 -9.16 -3.31 3.87
CA ILE A 84 -8.93 -2.29 4.91
C ILE A 84 -9.01 -0.92 4.24
N SER A 85 -10.06 -0.17 4.57
CA SER A 85 -10.23 1.21 4.11
C SER A 85 -9.32 2.17 4.88
N SER A 86 -9.13 3.37 4.33
CA SER A 86 -8.38 4.46 5.00
C SER A 86 -8.84 4.71 6.44
N ASN A 87 -10.16 4.75 6.67
CA ASN A 87 -10.71 4.92 8.02
C ASN A 87 -10.33 3.79 8.96
N LYS A 88 -10.32 2.52 8.49
CA LYS A 88 -9.88 1.39 9.32
C LYS A 88 -8.39 1.47 9.65
N VAL A 89 -7.56 1.94 8.73
CA VAL A 89 -6.14 2.19 9.00
C VAL A 89 -6.01 3.25 10.09
N LEU A 90 -6.69 4.39 9.94
CA LEU A 90 -6.65 5.49 10.91
C LEU A 90 -7.20 5.08 12.29
N THR A 91 -8.28 4.31 12.33
CA THR A 91 -8.83 3.79 13.59
C THR A 91 -7.85 2.83 14.25
N GLY A 92 -7.20 1.95 13.48
CA GLY A 92 -6.19 1.04 13.98
C GLY A 92 -5.00 1.78 14.60
N THR A 93 -4.49 2.80 13.92
CA THR A 93 -3.39 3.62 14.47
C THR A 93 -3.82 4.37 15.72
N ALA A 94 -5.00 5.00 15.71
CA ALA A 94 -5.52 5.71 16.87
C ALA A 94 -5.71 4.78 18.09
N ILE A 95 -6.22 3.55 17.90
CA ILE A 95 -6.37 2.58 19.00
C ILE A 95 -5.02 2.16 19.58
N LEU A 96 -4.01 1.98 18.73
CA LEU A 96 -2.65 1.63 19.18
C LEU A 96 -1.97 2.79 19.91
N GLU A 97 -2.33 4.02 19.59
CA GLU A 97 -1.84 5.23 20.26
C GLU A 97 -2.58 5.52 21.57
N ILE A 98 -3.88 5.21 21.66
CA ILE A 98 -4.67 5.37 22.89
C ILE A 98 -4.14 4.42 23.96
N GLY A 99 -3.71 5.00 25.10
CA GLY A 99 -3.13 4.24 26.21
C GLY A 99 -1.62 4.02 26.07
N ALA A 100 -0.95 4.71 25.14
CA ALA A 100 0.50 4.82 25.14
C ALA A 100 1.00 5.37 26.50
N GLU A 101 2.24 5.05 26.88
CA GLU A 101 2.82 5.34 28.20
C GLU A 101 2.67 6.81 28.64
N GLN A 102 2.68 7.73 27.68
CA GLN A 102 2.43 9.16 27.89
C GLN A 102 1.02 9.46 28.38
N ASP A 103 0.00 8.73 27.95
CA ASP A 103 -1.39 8.93 28.41
C ASP A 103 -1.51 8.60 29.90
N SER A 104 -0.88 7.53 30.36
CA SER A 104 -0.82 7.14 31.78
C SER A 104 -0.14 8.22 32.63
N TYR A 105 1.01 8.72 32.18
CA TYR A 105 1.75 9.79 32.85
C TYR A 105 0.93 11.09 32.90
N ASN A 106 0.35 11.50 31.78
CA ASN A 106 -0.47 12.71 31.68
C ASN A 106 -1.73 12.60 32.55
N LEU A 107 -2.41 11.45 32.57
CA LEU A 107 -3.57 11.21 33.43
C LEU A 107 -3.17 11.30 34.90
N SER A 108 -2.02 10.73 35.27
CA SER A 108 -1.47 10.83 36.64
C SER A 108 -1.19 12.28 37.02
N LEU A 109 -0.61 13.07 36.14
CA LEU A 109 -0.32 14.48 36.38
C LEU A 109 -1.61 15.30 36.53
N ILE A 110 -2.57 15.12 35.64
CA ILE A 110 -3.90 15.76 35.69
C ILE A 110 -4.62 15.41 36.99
N MET A 111 -4.58 14.14 37.41
CA MET A 111 -5.21 13.71 38.66
C MET A 111 -4.52 14.29 39.88
N LYS A 112 -3.18 14.40 39.87
CA LYS A 112 -2.40 15.03 40.95
C LYS A 112 -2.73 16.53 41.06
N THR A 113 -2.72 17.25 39.94
CA THR A 113 -3.05 18.68 39.92
C THR A 113 -4.50 18.94 40.31
N ALA A 114 -5.46 18.15 39.81
CA ALA A 114 -6.86 18.26 40.21
C ALA A 114 -7.08 18.03 41.72
N ARG A 115 -6.37 17.04 42.31
CA ARG A 115 -6.40 16.80 43.77
C ARG A 115 -5.81 17.97 44.55
N ALA A 116 -4.68 18.52 44.11
CA ALA A 116 -4.07 19.68 44.73
C ALA A 116 -5.00 20.90 44.70
N LEU A 117 -5.56 21.23 43.52
CA LEU A 117 -6.53 22.31 43.34
C LEU A 117 -7.77 22.14 44.23
N ARG A 118 -8.32 20.93 44.32
CA ARG A 118 -9.46 20.64 45.20
C ARG A 118 -9.11 20.92 46.67
N ASN A 119 -7.89 20.58 47.10
CA ASN A 119 -7.45 20.79 48.47
C ASN A 119 -7.20 22.27 48.77
N THR A 120 -6.71 23.05 47.80
CA THR A 120 -6.54 24.51 47.95
C THR A 120 -7.87 25.25 47.96
N LEU A 121 -8.88 24.78 47.23
CA LEU A 121 -10.21 25.39 47.17
C LEU A 121 -11.12 25.03 48.37
N LYS A 122 -10.71 24.09 49.21
CA LYS A 122 -11.45 23.65 50.40
C LYS A 122 -10.99 24.34 51.70
N ASN A 123 -9.92 25.14 51.63
CA ASN A 123 -9.46 26.03 52.69
C ASN A 123 -9.94 27.46 52.39
#